data_AF-A0A447S764-F1
#
_entry.id   AF-A0A447S764-F1
#
_cell.length_a   1.000
_cell.length_b   1.000
_cell.length_c   1.000
_cell.angle_alpha   90.00
_cell.angle_beta   90.00
_cell.angle_gamma   90.00
#
_symmetry.space_group_name_H-M   'P 1'
#
loop_
_entity.id
_entity.type
_entity.pdbx_description
1 polymer ?
#
loop_
_entity_poly.entity_id
_entity_poly.type
_entity_poly.pdbx_seq_one_letter_code
_entity_poly.pdbx_strand_id
1 'polypeptide(L)'
;MLTRDFLMNADCKTAFGAIEESLLWSAEQRAASLAATLACRPDDGSVWIFGYGSLIWNPALNYRESCTGTLPGWHRAFCLRLTAGRGSACQPGRMLALKEGGRTTGVAYRLA
;
A
#
# COMPACT_ATOMS: atom_id res chain seq x y z
N MET A 1 -3.79 0.25 -15.60
CA MET A 1 -2.77 -0.10 -14.59
C MET A 1 -2.85 0.93 -13.47
N LEU A 2 -2.70 0.54 -12.19
CA LEU A 2 -2.81 1.47 -11.04
C LEU A 2 -1.58 2.38 -10.94
N THR A 3 -1.54 3.48 -11.68
CA THR A 3 -0.44 4.47 -11.60
C THR A 3 -0.75 5.57 -10.59
N ARG A 4 0.25 6.39 -10.24
CA ARG A 4 0.03 7.60 -9.43
C ARG A 4 -1.02 8.51 -10.08
N ASP A 5 -0.86 8.79 -11.37
CA ASP A 5 -1.79 9.66 -12.11
C ASP A 5 -3.19 9.09 -12.14
N PHE A 6 -3.33 7.76 -12.25
CA PHE A 6 -4.62 7.12 -12.10
C PHE A 6 -5.19 7.37 -10.71
N LEU A 7 -4.42 7.13 -9.63
CA LEU A 7 -4.91 7.34 -8.26
C LEU A 7 -5.27 8.80 -7.95
N MET A 8 -4.62 9.77 -8.60
CA MET A 8 -4.91 11.18 -8.40
C MET A 8 -6.18 11.64 -9.13
N ASN A 9 -6.54 10.98 -10.23
CA ASN A 9 -7.65 11.40 -11.09
C ASN A 9 -8.84 10.42 -11.08
N ALA A 10 -8.67 9.22 -10.51
CA ALA A 10 -9.70 8.20 -10.50
C ALA A 10 -10.71 8.45 -9.38
N ASP A 11 -11.97 8.27 -9.73
CA ASP A 11 -13.00 8.01 -8.73
C ASP A 11 -12.90 6.55 -8.31
N CYS A 12 -12.40 6.32 -7.10
CA CYS A 12 -12.26 4.98 -6.53
C CYS A 12 -13.59 4.22 -6.51
N LYS A 13 -14.75 4.88 -6.41
CA LYS A 13 -16.07 4.23 -6.41
C LYS A 13 -16.39 3.56 -7.75
N THR A 14 -15.91 4.12 -8.84
CA THR A 14 -16.17 3.60 -10.19
C THR A 14 -14.99 2.76 -10.72
N ALA A 15 -13.78 3.03 -10.25
CA ALA A 15 -12.55 2.39 -10.70
C ALA A 15 -12.40 0.89 -10.33
N PHE A 16 -13.01 0.43 -9.24
CA PHE A 16 -12.83 -0.95 -8.75
C PHE A 16 -14.13 -1.76 -8.60
N GLY A 17 -15.21 -1.31 -9.25
CA GLY A 17 -16.53 -1.92 -9.15
C GLY A 17 -17.23 -1.59 -7.84
N ALA A 18 -18.18 -2.44 -7.41
CA ALA A 18 -18.87 -2.26 -6.14
C ALA A 18 -17.90 -2.48 -4.97
N ILE A 19 -17.57 -1.39 -4.28
CA ILE A 19 -16.78 -1.40 -3.04
C ILE A 19 -17.73 -1.23 -1.87
N GLU A 20 -17.53 -1.98 -0.79
CA GLU A 20 -18.27 -1.74 0.45
C GLU A 20 -17.98 -0.32 0.96
N GLU A 21 -19.02 0.47 1.24
CA GLU A 21 -18.87 1.89 1.64
C GLU A 21 -18.00 2.04 2.91
N SER A 22 -17.99 1.03 3.78
CA SER A 22 -17.12 0.97 4.98
C SER A 22 -15.62 1.00 4.67
N LEU A 23 -15.22 0.60 3.46
CA LEU A 23 -13.83 0.63 3.00
C LEU A 23 -13.42 1.99 2.43
N LEU A 24 -14.39 2.90 2.23
CA LEU A 24 -14.16 4.22 1.66
C LEU A 24 -14.00 5.25 2.77
N TRP A 25 -12.76 5.57 3.10
CA TRP A 25 -12.48 6.62 4.07
C TRP A 25 -12.72 8.00 3.49
N SER A 26 -13.23 8.93 4.30
CA SER A 26 -13.30 10.35 3.97
C SER A 26 -11.90 10.97 3.87
N ALA A 27 -11.81 12.20 3.35
CA ALA A 27 -10.53 12.92 3.31
C ALA A 27 -9.98 13.17 4.73
N GLU A 28 -10.86 13.48 5.67
CA GLU A 28 -10.55 13.75 7.07
C GLU A 28 -10.04 12.47 7.76
N GLN A 29 -10.68 11.33 7.52
CA GLN A 29 -10.24 10.04 8.08
C GLN A 29 -8.85 9.65 7.57
N ARG A 30 -8.59 9.85 6.27
CA ARG A 30 -7.26 9.62 5.69
C ARG A 30 -6.21 10.55 6.29
N ALA A 31 -6.52 11.84 6.43
CA ALA A 31 -5.62 12.82 7.05
C ALA A 31 -5.32 12.49 8.51
N ALA A 32 -6.33 12.11 9.30
CA ALA A 32 -6.18 11.71 10.69
C ALA A 32 -5.32 10.44 10.84
N SER A 33 -5.55 9.43 9.99
CA SER A 33 -4.73 8.21 9.97
C SER A 33 -3.26 8.51 9.61
N LEU A 34 -3.03 9.38 8.63
CA LEU A 34 -1.67 9.81 8.27
C LEU A 34 -1.00 10.52 9.45
N ALA A 35 -1.68 11.48 10.08
CA ALA A 35 -1.16 12.21 11.23
C ALA A 35 -0.83 11.27 12.40
N ALA A 36 -1.71 10.33 12.73
CA ALA A 36 -1.47 9.34 13.78
C ALA A 36 -0.27 8.44 13.46
N THR A 37 -0.15 7.98 12.21
CA THR A 37 0.98 7.15 11.77
C THR A 37 2.30 7.92 11.88
N LEU A 38 2.32 9.19 11.45
CA LEU A 38 3.51 10.04 11.52
C LEU A 38 3.85 10.43 12.96
N ALA A 39 2.89 10.53 13.87
CA ALA A 39 3.15 10.82 15.28
C ALA A 39 3.88 9.67 16.00
N CYS A 40 3.73 8.43 15.53
CA CYS A 40 4.41 7.26 16.09
C CYS A 40 5.80 6.99 15.52
N ARG A 41 6.32 7.89 14.67
CA ARG A 41 7.65 7.71 14.07
C ARG A 41 8.74 7.75 15.15
N PRO A 42 9.81 6.96 14.99
CA PRO A 42 10.89 6.91 15.97
C PRO A 42 11.71 8.21 16.04
N ASP A 43 11.77 8.97 14.94
CA ASP A 43 12.53 10.21 14.82
C ASP A 43 11.90 11.16 13.79
N ASP A 44 12.40 12.40 13.74
CA ASP A 44 11.97 13.42 12.77
C ASP A 44 12.64 13.28 11.39
N GLY A 45 13.24 12.12 11.11
CA GLY A 45 13.92 11.80 9.86
C GLY A 45 13.00 11.67 8.66
N SER A 46 13.62 11.35 7.52
CA SER A 46 12.88 11.14 6.27
C SER A 46 12.00 9.89 6.36
N VAL A 47 10.79 9.96 5.78
CA VAL A 47 9.88 8.81 5.71
C VAL A 47 10.31 7.88 4.58
N TRP A 48 10.43 6.59 4.91
CA TRP A 48 10.73 5.52 3.97
C TRP A 48 9.54 4.57 3.82
N ILE A 49 9.23 4.19 2.58
CA ILE A 49 8.18 3.22 2.26
C ILE A 49 8.83 1.96 1.68
N PHE A 50 8.57 0.80 2.30
CA PHE A 50 9.04 -0.48 1.80
C PHE A 50 8.02 -1.11 0.83
N GLY A 51 8.37 -1.16 -0.45
CA GLY A 51 7.63 -1.84 -1.50
C GLY A 51 7.92 -3.35 -1.51
N TYR A 52 6.93 -4.16 -1.13
CA TYR A 52 7.00 -5.63 -1.17
C TYR A 52 6.23 -6.25 -2.36
N GLY A 53 5.39 -5.48 -3.04
CA GLY A 53 4.47 -5.94 -4.09
C GLY A 53 4.54 -5.05 -5.33
N SER A 54 3.38 -4.57 -5.81
CA SER A 54 3.28 -3.77 -7.03
C SER A 54 4.15 -2.51 -7.04
N LEU A 55 4.41 -1.93 -5.86
CA LEU A 55 5.29 -0.75 -5.73
C LEU A 55 6.70 -1.00 -6.26
N ILE A 56 7.19 -2.25 -6.27
CA ILE A 56 8.50 -2.61 -6.85
C ILE A 56 8.55 -2.27 -8.35
N TRP A 57 7.44 -2.46 -9.07
CA TRP A 57 7.37 -2.33 -10.53
C TRP A 57 6.68 -1.05 -10.98
N ASN A 58 5.86 -0.47 -10.12
CA ASN A 58 5.06 0.71 -10.41
C ASN A 58 4.91 1.55 -9.12
N PRO A 59 5.95 2.33 -8.77
CA PRO A 59 5.95 3.16 -7.59
C PRO A 59 4.97 4.32 -7.77
N ALA A 60 3.75 4.15 -7.27
CA ALA A 60 2.68 5.15 -7.36
C ALA A 60 2.83 6.29 -6.31
N LEU A 61 4.07 6.77 -6.10
CA LEU A 61 4.44 7.74 -5.07
C LEU A 61 5.57 8.65 -5.56
N ASN A 62 5.71 9.83 -4.96
CA ASN A 62 6.86 10.72 -5.20
C ASN A 62 7.99 10.35 -4.25
N TYR A 63 9.18 10.08 -4.78
CA TYR A 63 10.35 9.71 -4.00
C TYR A 63 11.61 10.41 -4.54
N ARG A 64 12.57 10.67 -3.65
CA ARG A 64 13.88 11.24 -4.00
C ARG A 64 14.90 10.18 -4.35
N GLU A 65 14.84 9.03 -3.70
CA GLU A 65 15.73 7.92 -3.96
C GLU A 65 15.09 6.59 -3.60
N SER A 66 15.64 5.52 -4.18
CA SER A 66 15.22 4.16 -3.92
C SER A 66 16.42 3.22 -3.83
N CYS A 67 16.35 2.24 -2.94
CA CYS A 67 17.38 1.20 -2.81
C CYS A 67 16.75 -0.17 -2.57
N THR A 68 17.50 -1.24 -2.85
CA THR A 68 17.06 -2.59 -2.48
C THR A 68 17.14 -2.75 -0.96
N GLY A 69 16.04 -3.17 -0.34
CA GLY A 69 15.95 -3.39 1.11
C GLY A 69 15.57 -4.83 1.44
N THR A 70 16.08 -5.35 2.56
CA THR A 70 15.63 -6.63 3.11
C THR A 70 14.93 -6.39 4.44
N LEU A 71 13.71 -6.90 4.56
CA LEU A 71 12.89 -6.82 5.76
C LEU A 71 12.97 -8.15 6.52
N PRO A 72 13.75 -8.23 7.63
CA PRO A 72 13.80 -9.42 8.47
C PRO A 72 12.54 -9.55 9.32
N GLY A 73 12.16 -10.78 9.66
CA GLY A 73 10.97 -11.07 10.47
C GLY A 73 9.66 -11.01 9.67
N TRP A 74 9.73 -10.81 8.35
CA TRP A 74 8.57 -10.75 7.46
C TRP A 74 8.84 -11.48 6.16
N HIS A 75 7.84 -12.18 5.63
CA HIS A 75 7.90 -12.80 4.31
C HIS A 75 6.65 -12.44 3.50
N ARG A 76 6.75 -12.59 2.18
CA ARG A 76 5.63 -12.36 1.27
C ARG A 76 4.76 -13.61 1.19
N ALA A 77 3.46 -13.45 1.40
CA ALA A 77 2.48 -14.52 1.29
C ALA A 77 1.19 -14.00 0.64
N PHE A 78 0.47 -14.85 -0.10
CA PHE A 78 -0.86 -14.52 -0.62
C PHE A 78 -1.92 -14.60 0.49
N CYS A 79 -1.79 -13.74 1.50
CA CYS A 79 -2.59 -13.77 2.72
C CYS A 79 -3.65 -12.67 2.81
N LEU A 80 -3.62 -11.66 1.94
CA LEU A 80 -4.63 -10.60 1.94
C LEU A 80 -5.86 -11.05 1.14
N ARG A 81 -7.02 -11.11 1.80
CA ARG A 81 -8.32 -11.36 1.14
C ARG A 81 -8.81 -10.06 0.51
N LEU A 82 -9.24 -10.13 -0.75
CA LEU A 82 -9.80 -8.99 -1.48
C LEU A 82 -11.23 -9.29 -1.92
N THR A 83 -12.15 -8.37 -1.64
CA THR A 83 -13.55 -8.42 -2.10
C THR A 83 -13.84 -7.41 -3.21
N ALA A 84 -12.83 -6.64 -3.64
CA ALA A 84 -12.89 -5.70 -4.75
C ALA A 84 -11.56 -5.70 -5.54
N GLY A 85 -11.58 -5.15 -6.76
CA GLY A 85 -10.40 -5.04 -7.63
C GLY A 85 -9.95 -6.38 -8.22
N ARG A 86 -9.03 -7.10 -7.55
CA ARG A 86 -8.56 -8.44 -7.98
C ARG A 86 -9.42 -9.59 -7.44
N GLY A 87 -10.65 -9.28 -7.05
CA GLY A 87 -11.64 -10.19 -6.51
C GLY A 87 -13.00 -9.50 -6.49
N SER A 88 -14.02 -10.24 -6.08
CA SER A 88 -15.37 -9.72 -5.88
C SER A 88 -15.94 -10.21 -4.56
N ALA A 89 -17.10 -9.66 -4.14
CA ALA A 89 -17.80 -10.13 -2.96
C ALA A 89 -18.16 -11.63 -3.06
N CYS A 90 -18.64 -12.09 -4.22
CA CYS A 90 -19.02 -13.49 -4.44
C CYS A 90 -17.81 -14.42 -4.67
N GLN A 91 -16.71 -13.91 -5.22
CA GLN A 91 -15.48 -14.66 -5.45
C GLN A 91 -14.28 -13.86 -4.95
N PRO A 92 -13.96 -13.94 -3.64
CA PRO A 92 -12.86 -13.20 -3.07
C PRO A 92 -11.52 -13.58 -3.69
N GLY A 93 -10.72 -12.57 -4.03
CA GLY A 93 -9.35 -12.74 -4.48
C GLY A 93 -8.37 -12.90 -3.33
N ARG A 94 -7.14 -13.31 -3.66
CA ARG A 94 -5.99 -13.24 -2.76
C ARG A 94 -4.88 -12.40 -3.36
N MET A 95 -4.29 -11.54 -2.54
CA MET A 95 -3.15 -10.72 -2.92
C MET A 95 -1.96 -10.97 -2.00
N LEU A 96 -0.78 -10.79 -2.57
CA LEU A 96 0.48 -10.80 -1.85
C LEU A 96 0.51 -9.68 -0.82
N ALA A 97 0.78 -10.03 0.44
CA ALA A 97 1.03 -9.10 1.53
C ALA A 97 2.20 -9.62 2.39
N LEU A 98 2.54 -8.88 3.43
CA LEU A 98 3.53 -9.30 4.41
C LEU A 98 2.87 -10.11 5.52
N LYS A 99 3.50 -11.23 5.87
CA LYS A 99 3.15 -12.05 7.03
C LYS A 99 4.39 -12.19 7.91
N GLU A 100 4.18 -12.19 9.22
CA GLU A 100 5.25 -12.36 10.20
C GLU A 100 6.04 -13.66 9.98
N GLY A 101 7.32 -13.61 10.31
CA GLY A 101 8.31 -14.67 10.12
C GLY A 101 9.13 -14.55 8.83
N GLY A 102 10.31 -15.17 8.83
CA GLY A 102 11.17 -15.26 7.65
C GLY A 102 11.91 -13.96 7.31
N ARG A 103 12.11 -13.74 6.00
CA ARG A 103 12.73 -12.53 5.44
C ARG A 103 12.24 -12.31 4.02
N THR A 104 12.18 -11.06 3.57
CA THR A 104 11.90 -10.73 2.17
C THR A 104 12.72 -9.55 1.68
N THR A 105 13.05 -9.57 0.40
CA THR A 105 13.69 -8.45 -0.30
C THR A 105 12.65 -7.70 -1.12
N GLY A 106 12.78 -6.38 -1.15
CA GLY A 106 11.93 -5.45 -1.87
C GLY A 106 12.69 -4.15 -2.17
N VAL A 107 11.96 -3.06 -2.40
CA VAL A 107 12.54 -1.75 -2.67
C VAL A 107 12.12 -0.77 -1.57
N ALA A 108 13.05 -0.06 -0.98
CA ALA A 108 12.78 1.04 -0.07
C ALA A 108 12.82 2.36 -0.84
N TYR A 109 11.78 3.18 -0.69
CA TYR A 109 11.66 4.50 -1.32
C TYR A 109 11.68 5.59 -0.25
N ARG A 110 12.59 6.56 -0.37
CA ARG A 110 12.55 7.76 0.48
C ARG A 110 11.63 8.79 -0.15
N LEU A 111 10.59 9.19 0.58
CA LEU A 111 9.63 10.18 0.08
C LEU A 111 10.30 11.54 -0.21
N ALA A 112 9.75 12.25 -1.19
CA ALA A 112 10.28 13.53 -1.68
C ALA A 112 9.89 14.74 -0.85
#